data_AF-A0AAE0T2E0-F1
#
_entry.id   AF-A0AAE0T2E0-F1
#
_cell.length_a   1.000
_cell.length_b   1.000
_cell.length_c   1.000
_cell.angle_alpha   90.00
_cell.angle_beta   90.00
_cell.angle_gamma   90.00
#
_symmetry.space_group_name_H-M   'P 1'
#
loop_
_entity.id
_entity.type
_entity.pdbx_description
1 polymer ?
#
loop_
_entity_poly.entity_id
_entity_poly.type
_entity_poly.pdbx_seq_one_letter_code
_entity_poly.pdbx_strand_id
1 'polypeptide(L)'
;MQFMTLKIALLVLVIGMSESQGKRELHSLQWSVCNTNPSSPISVTKIAVSPMPVEIPGTFNLTIDGALSRQISHTSLSLHIKRKTFLLDIPIPCISNVGSCTYDDLCTVISQMISEDWGGIMGNIGTQINTMLRNAGVPDHCPLDATALHVNQFTFSLPEVPSLFSTFATGDYHARLSATEKATGQEVLCIDLDLSVKKHEKPCSGLSCIFG
;
A
#
# COMPACT_ATOMS: atom_id res chain seq x y z
N MET A 1 33.48 47.41 -0.11
CA MET A 1 32.14 47.23 0.50
C MET A 1 31.04 46.77 -0.48
N GLN A 2 31.25 46.72 -1.80
CA GLN A 2 30.23 46.26 -2.77
C GLN A 2 30.16 44.73 -3.01
N PHE A 3 31.20 43.96 -2.66
CA PHE A 3 31.22 42.50 -2.90
C PHE A 3 30.47 41.67 -1.86
N MET A 4 30.16 42.23 -0.68
CA MET A 4 29.56 41.49 0.42
C MET A 4 28.03 41.41 0.32
N THR A 5 27.38 42.43 -0.26
CA THR A 5 25.94 42.47 -0.49
C THR A 5 25.48 41.53 -1.61
N LEU A 6 26.32 41.28 -2.63
CA LEU A 6 25.97 40.39 -3.74
C LEU A 6 25.95 38.90 -3.34
N LYS A 7 26.81 38.49 -2.37
CA LYS A 7 26.79 37.11 -1.84
C LYS A 7 25.57 36.84 -0.95
N ILE A 8 25.07 37.85 -0.24
CA ILE A 8 23.88 37.73 0.62
C ILE A 8 22.62 37.63 -0.25
N ALA A 9 22.54 38.41 -1.34
CA ALA A 9 21.43 38.33 -2.29
C ALA A 9 21.33 36.96 -3.00
N LEU A 10 22.47 36.32 -3.30
CA LEU A 10 22.48 34.98 -3.90
C LEU A 10 22.02 33.89 -2.92
N LEU A 11 22.33 34.03 -1.62
CA LEU A 11 21.89 33.07 -0.59
C LEU A 11 20.37 33.12 -0.39
N VAL A 12 19.76 34.30 -0.44
CA VAL A 12 18.30 34.47 -0.27
C VAL A 12 17.52 33.90 -1.46
N LEU A 13 18.07 33.95 -2.69
CA LEU A 13 17.43 33.38 -3.87
C LEU A 13 17.45 31.85 -3.90
N VAL A 14 18.46 31.20 -3.30
CA VAL A 14 18.48 29.72 -3.18
C VAL A 14 17.51 29.24 -2.09
N ILE A 15 17.29 30.02 -1.03
CA ILE A 15 16.33 29.68 0.04
C ILE A 15 14.87 29.94 -0.38
N GLY A 16 14.65 30.81 -1.38
CA GLY A 16 13.34 31.18 -1.90
C GLY A 16 12.63 30.12 -2.77
N MET A 17 13.31 29.02 -3.10
CA MET A 17 12.68 27.82 -3.68
C MET A 17 12.79 26.63 -2.71
N SER A 18 12.67 26.88 -1.40
CA SER A 18 12.14 25.83 -0.52
C SER A 18 10.66 25.70 -0.84
N GLU A 19 10.39 24.95 -1.91
CA GLU A 19 9.11 24.34 -2.18
C GLU A 19 8.51 23.90 -0.85
N SER A 20 7.36 24.47 -0.53
CA SER A 20 6.52 23.97 0.53
C SER A 20 6.10 22.55 0.14
N GLN A 21 6.97 21.58 0.40
CA GLN A 21 6.60 20.17 0.52
C GLN A 21 5.84 20.04 1.84
N GLY A 22 4.74 20.80 1.96
CA GLY A 22 3.74 20.58 2.98
C GLY A 22 3.22 19.17 2.78
N LYS A 23 3.35 18.35 3.84
CA LYS A 23 2.73 17.04 4.06
C LYS A 23 1.51 16.83 3.15
N ARG A 24 1.74 16.27 1.95
CA ARG A 24 0.70 16.16 0.92
C ARG A 24 -0.10 14.91 1.21
N GLU A 25 -1.04 15.08 2.13
CA GLU A 25 -2.14 14.14 2.32
C GLU A 25 -2.83 13.93 0.95
N LEU A 26 -2.89 12.69 0.50
CA LEU A 26 -3.52 12.32 -0.76
C LEU A 26 -5.03 12.26 -0.57
N HIS A 27 -5.78 12.74 -1.56
CA HIS A 27 -7.24 12.63 -1.63
C HIS A 27 -7.71 11.56 -2.61
N SER A 28 -6.78 10.88 -3.26
CA SER A 28 -7.02 9.73 -4.13
C SER A 28 -5.79 8.83 -4.14
N LEU A 29 -5.99 7.52 -4.33
CA LEU A 29 -4.91 6.59 -4.61
C LEU A 29 -4.17 7.02 -5.88
N GLN A 30 -2.85 7.11 -5.83
CA GLN A 30 -2.02 7.17 -7.03
C GLN A 30 -1.41 5.80 -7.24
N TRP A 31 -1.41 5.30 -8.48
CA TRP A 31 -0.82 4.01 -8.77
C TRP A 31 -0.32 3.95 -10.22
N SER A 32 0.69 3.11 -10.46
CA SER A 32 1.21 2.85 -11.80
C SER A 32 1.76 1.43 -11.89
N VAL A 33 1.81 0.90 -13.12
CA VAL A 33 2.49 -0.36 -13.40
C VAL A 33 3.97 -0.06 -13.62
N CYS A 34 4.84 -0.74 -12.88
CA CYS A 34 6.30 -0.60 -12.96
C CYS A 34 7.00 -1.78 -13.66
N ASN A 35 6.23 -2.68 -14.29
CA ASN A 35 6.74 -3.86 -14.98
C ASN A 35 7.85 -3.47 -15.96
N THR A 36 9.02 -4.10 -15.82
CA THR A 36 10.08 -3.96 -16.83
C THR A 36 9.84 -4.87 -18.04
N ASN A 37 8.96 -5.87 -17.89
CA ASN A 37 8.67 -6.87 -18.90
C ASN A 37 7.35 -6.58 -19.64
N PRO A 38 7.38 -6.27 -20.95
CA PRO A 38 6.17 -6.01 -21.73
C PRO A 38 5.30 -7.26 -21.95
N SER A 39 5.83 -8.46 -21.72
CA SER A 39 5.12 -9.75 -21.82
C SER A 39 4.66 -10.27 -20.45
N SER A 40 4.47 -9.39 -19.48
CA SER A 40 3.95 -9.74 -18.16
C SER A 40 2.58 -10.44 -18.29
N PRO A 41 2.40 -11.64 -17.69
CA PRO A 41 1.14 -12.36 -17.81
C PRO A 41 0.03 -11.74 -16.94
N ILE A 42 0.38 -10.95 -15.92
CA ILE A 42 -0.58 -10.19 -15.12
C ILE A 42 -0.63 -8.77 -15.66
N SER A 43 -1.84 -8.33 -15.98
CA SER A 43 -2.18 -6.95 -16.33
C SER A 43 -3.15 -6.38 -15.31
N VAL A 44 -2.91 -5.13 -14.92
CA VAL A 44 -3.81 -4.38 -14.03
C VAL A 44 -4.17 -3.09 -14.72
N THR A 45 -5.46 -2.88 -14.91
CA THR A 45 -6.02 -1.76 -15.68
C THR A 45 -6.71 -0.74 -14.78
N LYS A 46 -7.13 -1.15 -13.57
CA LYS A 46 -7.75 -0.26 -12.60
C LYS A 46 -7.41 -0.66 -11.18
N ILE A 47 -7.08 0.33 -10.36
CA ILE A 47 -7.09 0.25 -8.90
C ILE A 47 -7.73 1.54 -8.39
N ALA A 48 -8.73 1.42 -7.52
CA ALA A 48 -9.33 2.57 -6.85
C ALA A 48 -9.62 2.23 -5.38
N VAL A 49 -9.27 3.16 -4.50
CA VAL A 49 -9.50 3.09 -3.05
C VAL A 49 -10.29 4.32 -2.62
N SER A 50 -11.34 4.13 -1.83
CA SER A 50 -12.15 5.23 -1.30
C SER A 50 -12.74 4.88 0.08
N PRO A 51 -12.75 5.79 1.07
CA PRO A 51 -12.24 7.15 1.00
C PRO A 51 -10.71 7.22 1.03
N MET A 52 -10.16 8.37 0.68
CA MET A 52 -8.74 8.69 0.85
C MET A 52 -8.63 10.05 1.57
N PRO A 53 -7.85 10.17 2.66
CA PRO A 53 -7.04 9.12 3.30
C PRO A 53 -7.87 7.96 3.86
N VAL A 54 -7.26 6.78 3.90
CA VAL A 54 -7.84 5.62 4.56
C VAL A 54 -7.82 5.84 6.07
N GLU A 55 -8.93 5.55 6.74
CA GLU A 55 -9.07 5.74 8.18
C GLU A 55 -8.86 4.42 8.95
N ILE A 56 -8.09 4.50 10.04
CA ILE A 56 -7.84 3.36 10.93
C ILE A 56 -8.19 3.72 12.38
N PRO A 57 -9.02 2.90 13.08
CA PRO A 57 -9.88 1.86 12.51
C PRO A 57 -10.93 2.49 11.57
N GLY A 58 -11.50 1.71 10.66
CA GLY A 58 -12.46 2.25 9.70
C GLY A 58 -12.77 1.28 8.56
N THR A 59 -13.40 1.79 7.51
CA THR A 59 -13.68 1.02 6.31
C THR A 59 -13.23 1.74 5.06
N PHE A 60 -12.80 0.99 4.05
CA PHE A 60 -12.56 1.51 2.70
C PHE A 60 -13.11 0.55 1.65
N ASN A 61 -13.41 1.07 0.47
CA ASN A 61 -13.85 0.34 -0.69
C ASN A 61 -12.68 0.19 -1.66
N LEU A 62 -12.53 -1.01 -2.21
CA LEU A 62 -11.53 -1.36 -3.21
C LEU A 62 -12.23 -1.75 -4.52
N THR A 63 -11.76 -1.18 -5.62
CA THR A 63 -12.09 -1.62 -6.98
C THR A 63 -10.80 -2.00 -7.68
N ILE A 64 -10.76 -3.19 -8.29
CA ILE A 64 -9.63 -3.69 -9.07
C ILE A 64 -10.17 -4.27 -10.37
N ASP A 65 -9.55 -3.89 -11.48
CA ASP A 65 -9.72 -4.57 -12.76
C ASP A 65 -8.35 -5.01 -13.27
N GLY A 66 -8.29 -6.25 -13.75
CA GLY A 66 -7.07 -6.84 -14.29
C GLY A 66 -7.35 -8.16 -14.99
N ALA A 67 -6.29 -8.79 -15.48
CA ALA A 67 -6.37 -10.11 -16.07
C ALA A 67 -5.05 -10.84 -15.96
N LEU A 68 -5.16 -12.16 -15.81
CA LEU A 68 -4.08 -13.12 -15.94
C LEU A 68 -4.23 -13.82 -17.30
N SER A 69 -3.24 -13.68 -18.18
CA SER A 69 -3.30 -14.16 -19.57
C SER A 69 -2.83 -15.60 -19.76
N ARG A 70 -2.07 -16.14 -18.81
CA ARG A 70 -1.64 -17.54 -18.76
C ARG A 70 -1.60 -18.05 -17.33
N GLN A 71 -1.58 -19.37 -17.18
CA GLN A 71 -1.41 -19.98 -15.87
C GLN A 71 -0.11 -19.53 -15.19
N ILE A 72 -0.16 -19.28 -13.88
CA ILE A 72 1.01 -19.04 -13.03
C ILE A 72 1.01 -19.98 -11.82
N SER A 73 2.20 -20.34 -11.36
CA SER A 73 2.40 -21.20 -10.18
C SER A 73 3.72 -20.84 -9.49
N HIS A 74 3.80 -21.05 -8.17
CA HIS A 74 5.01 -20.81 -7.39
C HIS A 74 5.60 -19.41 -7.61
N THR A 75 4.76 -18.40 -7.41
CA THR A 75 5.11 -16.99 -7.62
C THR A 75 5.37 -16.34 -6.27
N SER A 76 6.59 -15.84 -6.07
CA SER A 76 6.92 -15.04 -4.89
C SER A 76 6.32 -13.64 -4.98
N LEU A 77 5.94 -13.07 -3.84
CA LEU A 77 5.40 -11.71 -3.72
C LEU A 77 6.31 -10.87 -2.83
N SER A 78 6.85 -9.77 -3.34
CA SER A 78 7.62 -8.82 -2.56
C SER A 78 6.85 -7.52 -2.38
N LEU A 79 6.83 -7.04 -1.14
CA LEU A 79 6.27 -5.76 -0.78
C LEU A 79 7.38 -4.87 -0.22
N HIS A 80 7.52 -3.67 -0.75
CA HIS A 80 8.45 -2.66 -0.26
C HIS A 80 7.67 -1.39 0.06
N ILE A 81 7.59 -1.05 1.35
CA ILE A 81 6.83 0.09 1.84
C ILE A 81 7.79 1.12 2.41
N LYS A 82 7.62 2.37 1.99
CA LYS A 82 8.29 3.53 2.54
C LYS A 82 7.24 4.51 3.06
N ARG A 83 7.45 5.02 4.26
CA ARG A 83 6.69 6.16 4.79
C ARG A 83 7.39 7.44 4.33
N LYS A 84 6.66 8.29 3.61
CA LYS A 84 7.15 9.61 3.20
C LYS A 84 7.19 10.52 4.42
N THR A 85 8.28 11.27 4.55
CA THR A 85 8.40 12.34 5.55
C THR A 85 8.93 13.59 4.88
N PHE A 86 8.97 14.69 5.63
CA PHE A 86 9.49 15.96 5.11
C PHE A 86 10.98 15.90 4.73
N LEU A 87 11.76 15.05 5.41
CA LEU A 87 13.23 15.01 5.25
C LEU A 87 13.72 13.82 4.43
N LEU A 88 13.17 12.63 4.69
CA LEU A 88 13.59 11.39 4.04
C LEU A 88 12.50 10.32 4.05
N ASP A 89 12.47 9.48 3.04
CA ASP A 89 11.58 8.32 2.99
C ASP A 89 12.10 7.23 3.92
N ILE A 90 11.30 6.87 4.93
CA ILE A 90 11.66 5.88 5.94
C ILE A 90 11.13 4.51 5.50
N PRO A 91 11.99 3.51 5.25
CA PRO A 91 11.52 2.16 4.93
C PRO A 91 10.83 1.53 6.14
N ILE A 92 9.70 0.87 5.91
CA ILE A 92 8.98 0.11 6.94
C ILE A 92 9.52 -1.32 6.94
N PRO A 93 10.15 -1.80 8.03
CA PRO A 93 10.72 -3.14 8.07
C PRO A 93 9.63 -4.23 8.01
N CYS A 94 10.02 -5.46 7.67
CA CYS A 94 9.18 -6.63 7.87
C CYS A 94 9.23 -7.05 9.35
N ILE A 95 8.11 -7.00 10.05
CA ILE A 95 7.97 -7.44 11.44
C ILE A 95 6.75 -8.35 11.53
N SER A 96 6.96 -9.58 11.97
CA SER A 96 5.88 -10.58 12.11
C SER A 96 5.03 -10.72 10.83
N ASN A 97 5.69 -10.77 9.66
CA ASN A 97 5.07 -10.85 8.34
C ASN A 97 4.17 -9.64 7.99
N VAL A 98 4.43 -8.47 8.57
CA VAL A 98 3.77 -7.20 8.24
C VAL A 98 4.82 -6.16 7.86
N GLY A 99 4.59 -5.40 6.79
CA GLY A 99 5.49 -4.36 6.30
C GLY A 99 6.19 -4.73 4.99
N SER A 100 7.48 -4.38 4.87
CA SER A 100 8.26 -4.69 3.65
C SER A 100 8.77 -6.14 3.64
N CYS A 101 7.87 -7.10 3.43
CA CYS A 101 8.16 -8.54 3.46
C CYS A 101 8.20 -9.14 2.05
N THR A 102 8.94 -10.23 1.89
CA THR A 102 8.84 -11.12 0.73
C THR A 102 8.17 -12.42 1.18
N TYR A 103 7.10 -12.78 0.49
CA TYR A 103 6.35 -14.00 0.70
C TYR A 103 6.68 -14.99 -0.41
N ASP A 104 6.90 -16.23 0.00
CA ASP A 104 7.45 -17.25 -0.89
C ASP A 104 6.49 -17.70 -1.98
N ASP A 105 5.19 -17.70 -1.71
CA ASP A 105 4.19 -18.21 -2.63
C ASP A 105 2.86 -17.47 -2.51
N LEU A 106 2.43 -16.84 -3.59
CA LEU A 106 1.10 -16.22 -3.73
C LEU A 106 -0.03 -17.20 -3.44
N CYS A 107 0.20 -18.49 -3.68
CA CYS A 107 -0.77 -19.54 -3.45
C CYS A 107 -1.05 -19.78 -1.96
N THR A 108 -0.08 -19.52 -1.09
CA THR A 108 -0.20 -19.76 0.36
C THR A 108 -0.26 -18.48 1.18
N VAL A 109 0.09 -17.34 0.60
CA VAL A 109 0.18 -16.05 1.33
C VAL A 109 -1.13 -15.71 2.06
N ILE A 110 -2.28 -15.94 1.43
CA ILE A 110 -3.59 -15.63 2.03
C ILE A 110 -3.93 -16.62 3.14
N SER A 111 -3.68 -17.92 2.93
CA SER A 111 -3.97 -18.92 3.96
C SER A 111 -3.08 -18.77 5.18
N GLN A 112 -1.79 -18.46 4.98
CA GLN A 112 -0.84 -18.15 6.06
C GLN A 112 -1.22 -16.87 6.80
N MET A 113 -1.60 -15.81 6.08
CA MET A 113 -2.08 -14.57 6.68
C MET A 113 -3.29 -14.80 7.60
N ILE A 114 -4.21 -15.69 7.20
CA ILE A 114 -5.39 -16.06 7.98
C ILE A 114 -5.01 -16.92 9.19
N SER A 115 -4.23 -17.99 8.99
CA SER A 115 -3.97 -18.99 10.02
C SER A 115 -2.97 -18.52 11.08
N GLU A 116 -1.97 -17.74 10.68
CA GLU A 116 -0.92 -17.23 11.57
C GLU A 116 -1.26 -15.87 12.16
N ASP A 117 -2.35 -15.24 11.71
CA ASP A 117 -2.80 -13.90 12.11
C ASP A 117 -1.64 -12.90 12.21
N TRP A 118 -1.01 -12.62 11.07
CA TRP A 118 0.23 -11.84 11.04
C TRP A 118 0.10 -10.51 11.79
N GLY A 119 1.06 -10.25 12.67
CA GLY A 119 1.06 -9.09 13.56
C GLY A 119 -0.14 -8.99 14.52
N GLY A 120 -0.96 -10.04 14.66
CA GLY A 120 -2.20 -10.05 15.45
C GLY A 120 -3.33 -9.19 14.85
N ILE A 121 -3.24 -8.85 13.56
CA ILE A 121 -4.21 -7.96 12.88
C ILE A 121 -4.64 -8.45 11.51
N MET A 122 -3.80 -9.23 10.82
CA MET A 122 -4.02 -9.56 9.42
C MET A 122 -4.95 -10.75 9.21
N GLY A 123 -5.30 -11.54 10.23
CA GLY A 123 -6.15 -12.72 10.05
C GLY A 123 -7.55 -12.39 9.52
N ASN A 124 -8.17 -11.34 10.06
CA ASN A 124 -9.46 -10.85 9.57
C ASN A 124 -9.33 -10.21 8.18
N ILE A 125 -8.26 -9.44 7.94
CA ILE A 125 -8.00 -8.83 6.63
C ILE A 125 -7.80 -9.92 5.56
N GLY A 126 -7.04 -10.97 5.87
CA GLY A 126 -6.83 -12.13 5.00
C GLY A 126 -8.15 -12.84 4.67
N THR A 127 -9.06 -12.95 5.65
CA THR A 127 -10.40 -13.52 5.42
C THR A 127 -11.23 -12.66 4.45
N GLN A 128 -11.15 -11.33 4.58
CA GLN A 128 -11.80 -10.39 3.66
C GLN A 128 -11.20 -10.47 2.25
N ILE A 129 -9.86 -10.54 2.11
CA ILE A 129 -9.17 -10.73 0.83
C ILE A 129 -9.61 -12.03 0.16
N ASN A 130 -9.63 -13.14 0.90
CA ASN A 130 -10.05 -14.44 0.40
C ASN A 130 -11.50 -14.43 -0.09
N THR A 131 -12.37 -13.72 0.62
CA THR A 131 -13.77 -13.53 0.22
C THR A 131 -13.90 -12.70 -1.05
N MET A 132 -13.16 -11.59 -1.15
CA MET A 132 -13.13 -10.75 -2.34
C MET A 132 -12.68 -11.53 -3.59
N LEU A 133 -11.60 -12.31 -3.47
CA LEU A 133 -11.07 -13.11 -4.58
C LEU A 133 -12.04 -14.21 -5.03
N ARG A 134 -12.66 -14.91 -4.07
CA ARG A 134 -13.70 -15.91 -4.37
C ARG A 134 -14.91 -15.29 -5.08
N ASN A 135 -15.37 -14.12 -4.62
CA ASN A 135 -16.47 -13.40 -5.26
C ASN A 135 -16.14 -12.97 -6.69
N ALA A 136 -14.85 -12.71 -6.97
CA ALA A 136 -14.36 -12.39 -8.29
C ALA A 136 -14.02 -13.63 -9.16
N GLY A 137 -14.32 -14.85 -8.67
CA GLY A 137 -14.10 -16.10 -9.40
C GLY A 137 -12.65 -16.58 -9.43
N VAL A 138 -11.77 -16.01 -8.58
CA VAL A 138 -10.38 -16.48 -8.47
C VAL A 138 -10.35 -17.74 -7.60
N PRO A 139 -9.74 -18.85 -8.08
CA PRO A 139 -9.64 -20.08 -7.30
C PRO A 139 -8.80 -19.86 -6.04
N ASP A 140 -9.11 -20.61 -4.98
CA ASP A 140 -8.44 -20.57 -3.69
C ASP A 140 -7.23 -21.53 -3.60
N HIS A 141 -6.87 -22.14 -4.72
CA HIS A 141 -5.76 -23.06 -4.87
C HIS A 141 -5.00 -22.76 -6.15
N CYS A 142 -3.76 -23.22 -6.17
CA CYS A 142 -2.90 -23.11 -7.34
C CYS A 142 -2.84 -24.43 -8.11
N PRO A 143 -2.45 -24.39 -9.40
CA PRO A 143 -2.04 -23.20 -10.16
C PRO A 143 -3.19 -22.23 -10.49
N LEU A 144 -2.89 -20.93 -10.61
CA LEU A 144 -3.88 -19.93 -11.00
C LEU A 144 -3.99 -19.91 -12.52
N ASP A 145 -5.15 -20.30 -13.05
CA ASP A 145 -5.42 -20.30 -14.49
C ASP A 145 -5.68 -18.90 -15.04
N ALA A 146 -5.57 -18.77 -16.36
CA ALA A 146 -5.88 -17.52 -17.06
C ALA A 146 -7.33 -17.09 -16.75
N THR A 147 -7.49 -15.90 -16.19
CA THR A 147 -8.79 -15.37 -15.79
C THR A 147 -8.80 -13.85 -15.80
N ALA A 148 -9.96 -13.26 -16.05
CA ALA A 148 -10.19 -11.85 -15.79
C ALA A 148 -10.49 -11.65 -14.29
N LEU A 149 -10.02 -10.54 -13.72
CA LEU A 149 -10.30 -10.14 -12.36
C LEU A 149 -11.13 -8.86 -12.39
N HIS A 150 -12.34 -8.95 -11.84
CA HIS A 150 -13.24 -7.82 -11.70
C HIS A 150 -13.74 -7.74 -10.26
N VAL A 151 -13.23 -6.76 -9.53
CA VAL A 151 -13.64 -6.43 -8.17
C VAL A 151 -14.26 -5.04 -8.21
N ASN A 152 -15.55 -4.94 -7.89
CA ASN A 152 -16.24 -3.66 -7.86
C ASN A 152 -16.66 -3.29 -6.43
N GLN A 153 -16.01 -2.26 -5.86
CA GLN A 153 -16.36 -1.65 -4.57
C GLN A 153 -16.50 -2.67 -3.42
N PHE A 154 -15.53 -3.59 -3.29
CA PHE A 154 -15.50 -4.48 -2.15
C PHE A 154 -15.10 -3.69 -0.89
N THR A 155 -15.92 -3.76 0.15
CA THR A 155 -15.68 -3.04 1.41
C THR A 155 -14.78 -3.84 2.34
N PHE A 156 -13.63 -3.26 2.68
CA PHE A 156 -12.73 -3.74 3.72
C PHE A 156 -12.99 -3.02 5.03
N SER A 157 -12.97 -3.75 6.13
CA SER A 157 -12.97 -3.25 7.50
C SER A 157 -11.57 -3.38 8.10
N LEU A 158 -11.01 -2.26 8.56
CA LEU A 158 -9.69 -2.16 9.17
C LEU A 158 -9.81 -2.14 10.69
N PRO A 159 -9.11 -3.05 11.40
CA PRO A 159 -9.13 -3.11 12.86
C PRO A 159 -8.35 -1.96 13.49
N GLU A 160 -8.46 -1.83 14.81
CA GLU A 160 -7.54 -0.99 15.57
C GLU A 160 -6.12 -1.56 15.48
N VAL A 161 -5.13 -0.67 15.33
CA VAL A 161 -3.74 -1.07 15.20
C VAL A 161 -3.11 -1.22 16.59
N PRO A 162 -2.46 -2.37 16.89
CA PRO A 162 -1.74 -2.58 18.13
C PRO A 162 -0.69 -1.50 18.38
N SER A 163 -0.42 -1.23 19.65
CA SER A 163 0.55 -0.21 20.07
C SER A 163 1.92 -0.39 19.42
N LEU A 164 2.34 -1.65 19.19
CA LEU A 164 3.59 -2.02 18.50
C LEU A 164 3.73 -1.39 17.10
N PHE A 165 2.62 -1.22 16.38
CA PHE A 165 2.61 -0.72 14.99
C PHE A 165 2.11 0.73 14.89
N SER A 166 1.69 1.34 15.99
CA SER A 166 1.08 2.67 16.03
C SER A 166 1.94 3.77 15.39
N THR A 167 3.27 3.68 15.53
CA THR A 167 4.23 4.65 14.96
C THR A 167 4.22 4.65 13.43
N PHE A 168 3.88 3.52 12.81
CA PHE A 168 3.85 3.34 11.36
C PHE A 168 2.44 3.17 10.80
N ALA A 169 1.39 3.39 11.61
CA ALA A 169 0.00 3.21 11.20
C ALA A 169 -0.54 4.39 10.38
N THR A 170 -0.01 5.60 10.57
CA THR A 170 -0.51 6.82 9.92
C THR A 170 0.58 7.57 9.18
N GLY A 171 0.23 8.19 8.06
CA GLY A 171 1.13 8.95 7.21
C GLY A 171 0.86 8.72 5.74
N ASP A 172 1.79 9.20 4.93
CA ASP A 172 1.80 9.03 3.49
C ASP A 172 2.79 7.92 3.15
N TYR A 173 2.37 6.97 2.32
CA TYR A 173 3.15 5.77 2.00
C TYR A 173 3.34 5.64 0.51
N HIS A 174 4.54 5.20 0.13
CA HIS A 174 4.82 4.61 -1.16
C HIS A 174 5.01 3.10 -0.96
N ALA A 175 4.27 2.29 -1.69
CA ALA A 175 4.40 0.84 -1.68
C ALA A 175 4.68 0.33 -3.09
N ARG A 176 5.74 -0.48 -3.23
CA ARG A 176 6.02 -1.26 -4.43
C ARG A 176 5.68 -2.71 -4.17
N LEU A 177 4.72 -3.23 -4.93
CA LEU A 177 4.36 -4.64 -4.98
C LEU A 177 4.98 -5.26 -6.22
N SER A 178 5.76 -6.32 -6.08
CA SER A 178 6.24 -7.11 -7.22
C SER A 178 5.98 -8.59 -7.03
N ALA A 179 5.78 -9.31 -8.13
CA ALA A 179 5.60 -10.75 -8.14
C ALA A 179 6.57 -11.39 -9.13
N THR A 180 7.24 -12.45 -8.72
CA THR A 180 8.28 -13.12 -9.50
C THR A 180 8.04 -14.63 -9.52
N GLU A 181 7.93 -15.20 -10.72
CA GLU A 181 7.75 -16.63 -10.92
C GLU A 181 9.06 -17.36 -10.58
N LYS A 182 9.04 -18.26 -9.60
CA LYS A 182 10.28 -18.88 -9.08
C LYS A 182 11.00 -19.76 -10.09
N ALA A 183 10.24 -20.43 -10.97
CA ALA A 183 10.82 -21.35 -11.97
C ALA A 183 11.71 -20.63 -12.99
N THR A 184 11.36 -19.40 -13.35
CA THR A 184 12.02 -18.62 -14.41
C THR A 184 12.83 -17.44 -13.87
N GLY A 185 12.55 -17.00 -12.64
CA GLY A 185 13.07 -15.76 -12.08
C GLY A 185 12.47 -14.50 -12.74
N GLN A 186 11.42 -14.66 -13.56
CA GLN A 186 10.82 -13.56 -14.32
C GLN A 186 9.83 -12.77 -13.45
N GLU A 187 9.94 -11.45 -13.46
CA GLU A 187 8.92 -10.57 -12.88
C GLU A 187 7.66 -10.61 -13.75
N VAL A 188 6.54 -10.96 -13.09
CA VAL A 188 5.21 -11.13 -13.69
C VAL A 188 4.19 -10.11 -13.21
N LEU A 189 4.58 -9.24 -12.26
CA LEU A 189 3.81 -8.08 -11.82
C LEU A 189 4.74 -7.10 -11.07
N CYS A 190 4.53 -5.81 -11.27
CA CYS A 190 5.12 -4.71 -10.52
C CYS A 190 4.12 -3.55 -10.54
N ILE A 191 3.72 -3.11 -9.35
CA ILE A 191 2.81 -1.98 -9.14
C ILE A 191 3.42 -1.06 -8.10
N ASP A 192 3.49 0.23 -8.42
CA ASP A 192 3.76 1.31 -7.46
C ASP A 192 2.44 1.92 -7.01
N LEU A 193 2.30 2.15 -5.70
CA LEU A 193 1.12 2.68 -5.03
C LEU A 193 1.54 3.83 -4.11
N ASP A 194 0.84 4.96 -4.18
CA ASP A 194 0.91 6.01 -3.16
C ASP A 194 -0.46 6.23 -2.53
N LEU A 195 -0.50 6.16 -1.19
CA LEU A 195 -1.71 6.33 -0.39
C LEU A 195 -1.42 7.06 0.91
N SER A 196 -2.46 7.67 1.49
CA SER A 196 -2.42 8.28 2.80
C SER A 196 -3.32 7.54 3.78
N VAL A 197 -2.84 7.39 5.01
CA VAL A 197 -3.57 6.74 6.10
C VAL A 197 -3.60 7.68 7.30
N LYS A 198 -4.79 7.88 7.87
CA LYS A 198 -4.97 8.70 9.06
C LYS A 198 -5.71 7.94 10.16
N LYS A 199 -5.58 8.41 11.39
CA LYS A 199 -6.34 7.86 12.51
C LYS A 199 -7.78 8.34 12.39
N HIS A 200 -8.73 7.46 12.70
CA HIS A 200 -10.11 7.90 12.85
C HIS A 200 -10.23 8.80 14.09
N GLU A 201 -10.57 10.07 13.86
CA GLU A 201 -10.86 11.04 14.92
C GLU A 201 -12.34 10.97 15.26
N LYS A 202 -12.66 10.54 16.49
CA LYS A 202 -14.05 10.64 16.96
C LYS A 202 -14.40 12.13 17.04
N PRO A 203 -15.55 12.58 16.52
CA PRO A 203 -15.98 13.96 16.68
C PRO A 203 -16.07 14.31 18.16
N CYS A 204 -15.16 15.16 18.62
CA CYS A 204 -15.11 15.65 19.99
C CYS A 204 -16.33 16.56 20.19
N SER A 205 -17.40 16.02 20.78
CA SER A 205 -18.63 16.77 21.10
C SER A 205 -18.78 16.85 22.61
N GLY A 206 -18.53 18.04 23.17
CA GLY A 206 -18.75 18.32 24.60
C GLY A 206 -17.66 19.15 25.28
N LEU A 207 -17.92 19.47 26.56
CA LEU A 207 -17.05 20.26 27.45
C LEU A 207 -15.68 19.61 27.74
N SER A 208 -15.51 18.33 27.40
CA SER A 208 -14.30 17.55 27.65
C SER A 208 -13.08 17.95 26.81
N CYS A 209 -13.29 18.71 25.72
CA CYS A 209 -12.20 19.16 24.83
C CYS A 209 -11.67 20.56 25.22
N ILE A 210 -12.24 21.22 26.24
CA ILE A 210 -11.86 22.57 26.68
C ILE A 210 -10.80 22.55 27.81
N PHE A 211 -10.68 21.43 28.53
CA PHE A 211 -9.81 21.30 29.71
C PHE A 211 -8.79 20.15 29.61
N GLY A 212 -8.50 19.65 28.40
CA GLY A 212 -7.55 18.56 28.14
C GLY A 212 -6.22 19.05 27.59
#